data_AF-A0A2E9JC51-F1
#
_entry.id   AF-A0A2E9JC51-F1
#
_cell.length_a   1.000
_cell.length_b   1.000
_cell.length_c   1.000
_cell.angle_alpha   90.00
_cell.angle_beta   90.00
_cell.angle_gamma   90.00
#
_symmetry.space_group_name_H-M   'P 1'
#
loop_
_entity.id
_entity.type
_entity.pdbx_description
1 polymer ?
#
loop_
_entity_poly.entity_id
_entity_poly.type
_entity_poly.pdbx_seq_one_letter_code
_entity_poly.pdbx_strand_id
1 'polypeptide(L)' 'MGTLIAILAVLFLTLIIGLPLLEKYGTEKSPEELNKLARYITPLMIILILASAARFFFF' A
#
# COMPACT_ATOMS: atom_id res chain seq x y z
N MET A 1 13.14 -20.46 0.95
CA MET A 1 11.83 -20.98 0.51
C MET A 1 10.70 -20.68 1.49
N GLY A 2 10.85 -20.93 2.80
CA GLY A 2 9.78 -20.68 3.79
C GLY A 2 9.25 -19.25 3.82
N THR A 3 10.11 -18.22 3.79
CA THR A 3 9.71 -16.81 3.79
C THR A 3 8.88 -16.43 2.56
N LEU A 4 9.25 -16.93 1.38
CA LEU A 4 8.53 -16.67 0.13
C LEU A 4 7.11 -17.25 0.18
N ILE A 5 6.99 -18.49 0.67
CA ILE A 5 5.69 -19.16 0.83
C ILE A 5 4.84 -18.42 1.86
N ALA A 6 5.44 -17.94 2.96
CA ALA A 6 4.74 -17.15 3.97
C ALA A 6 4.22 -15.82 3.40
N ILE A 7 5.03 -15.09 2.62
CA ILE A 7 4.61 -13.86 1.95
C ILE A 7 3.42 -14.14 1.02
N LEU A 8 3.52 -15.18 0.19
CA LEU A 8 2.44 -15.55 -0.72
C LEU A 8 1.16 -15.92 0.03
N ALA A 9 1.25 -16.69 1.11
CA ALA A 9 0.09 -17.05 1.93
C ALA A 9 -0.57 -15.81 2.55
N VAL A 10 0.22 -14.88 3.10
CA VAL A 10 -0.31 -13.64 3.68
C VAL A 10 -0.96 -12.76 2.62
N LEU A 11 -0.34 -12.61 1.45
CA LEU A 11 -0.93 -11.87 0.33
C LEU A 11 -2.25 -12.48 -0.10
N PHE A 12 -2.31 -13.82 -0.21
CA PHE A 12 -3.51 -14.52 -0.62
C PHE A 12 -4.65 -14.38 0.39
N LEU A 13 -4.35 -14.54 1.68
CA LEU A 13 -5.32 -14.28 2.76
C LEU A 13 -5.78 -12.82 2.77
N THR A 14 -4.89 -11.87 2.52
CA THR A 14 -5.23 -10.45 2.45
C THR A 14 -6.19 -10.17 1.29
N LEU A 15 -6.03 -10.83 0.14
CA LEU A 15 -6.96 -10.69 -0.96
C LEU A 15 -8.31 -11.36 -0.65
N ILE A 16 -8.31 -12.58 -0.09
CA ILE A 16 -9.55 -13.32 0.19
C ILE A 16 -10.37 -12.67 1.30
N ILE A 17 -9.72 -12.14 2.33
CA ILE A 17 -10.40 -11.57 3.50
C ILE A 17 -10.50 -10.06 3.37
N GLY A 18 -9.42 -9.39 2.98
CA GLY A 18 -9.37 -7.93 2.87
C GLY A 18 -10.28 -7.39 1.77
N LEU A 19 -10.36 -8.04 0.61
CA LEU A 19 -11.23 -7.58 -0.47
C LEU A 19 -12.72 -7.56 -0.08
N PRO A 20 -13.34 -8.65 0.41
CA PRO A 20 -14.75 -8.60 0.82
C PRO A 20 -14.99 -7.69 2.04
N LEU A 21 -14.00 -7.49 2.91
CA LEU A 21 -14.11 -6.49 3.98
C LEU A 21 -14.14 -5.07 3.42
N LEU A 22 -13.31 -4.77 2.42
CA LEU A 22 -13.32 -3.48 1.74
C LEU A 22 -14.61 -3.28 0.93
N GLU A 23 -15.16 -4.32 0.31
CA GLU A 23 -16.45 -4.23 -0.38
C GLU A 23 -17.61 -4.04 0.60
N LYS A 24 -17.58 -4.72 1.76
CA LYS A 24 -18.67 -4.68 2.74
C LYS A 24 -18.66 -3.41 3.60
N TYR A 25 -17.48 -2.92 3.97
CA TYR A 25 -17.31 -1.81 4.91
C TYR A 25 -16.66 -0.57 4.28
N GLY A 26 -16.14 -0.69 3.07
CA GLY A 26 -15.58 0.45 2.35
C GLY A 26 -16.68 1.39 1.88
N THR A 27 -16.41 2.68 1.99
CA THR A 27 -17.24 3.70 1.35
C THR A 27 -16.78 3.84 -0.10
N GLU A 28 -17.71 3.79 -1.05
CA GLU A 28 -17.41 4.17 -2.43
C GLU A 28 -16.91 5.60 -2.44
N LYS A 29 -15.65 5.78 -2.82
CA LYS A 29 -15.04 7.11 -2.88
C LYS A 29 -15.41 7.76 -4.20
N SER A 30 -15.86 9.00 -4.14
CA SER A 30 -16.13 9.75 -5.36
C SER A 30 -14.81 9.99 -6.13
N PRO A 31 -14.87 10.21 -7.46
CA PRO A 31 -13.69 10.55 -8.24
C PRO A 31 -12.91 11.75 -7.69
N GLU A 32 -13.59 12.69 -7.03
CA GLU A 32 -13.00 13.87 -6.41
C GLU A 32 -12.23 13.52 -5.13
N GLU A 33 -12.76 12.61 -4.30
CA GLU A 33 -12.08 12.12 -3.11
C GLU A 33 -10.83 11.30 -3.46
N LEU A 34 -10.93 10.47 -4.51
CA LEU A 34 -9.80 9.73 -5.05
C LEU A 34 -8.72 10.68 -5.58
N ASN A 35 -9.10 11.74 -6.29
CA ASN A 35 -8.16 12.75 -6.77
C ASN A 35 -7.49 13.51 -5.61
N LYS A 36 -8.23 13.88 -4.56
CA LYS A 36 -7.65 14.47 -3.34
C LYS A 36 -6.63 13.54 -2.69
N LEU A 37 -6.92 12.23 -2.62
CA LEU A 37 -5.97 11.24 -2.09
C LEU A 37 -4.74 11.07 -2.99
N ALA A 38 -4.94 11.01 -4.31
CA ALA A 38 -3.88 10.83 -5.30
C ALA A 38 -2.85 11.97 -5.26
N ARG A 39 -3.27 13.20 -4.95
CA ARG A 39 -2.35 14.35 -4.79
C ARG A 39 -1.29 14.16 -3.71
N TYR A 40 -1.55 13.32 -2.70
CA TYR A 40 -0.58 13.01 -1.65
C TYR A 40 0.39 11.88 -2.05
N ILE A 41 0.08 11.08 -3.08
CA ILE A 41 0.94 9.99 -3.54
C ILE A 41 2.31 10.56 -3.96
N THR A 42 2.32 11.58 -4.81
CA THR A 42 3.56 12.19 -5.34
C THR A 42 4.51 12.68 -4.25
N PRO A 43 4.11 13.56 -3.30
CA PRO A 43 5.00 14.00 -2.25
C PRO A 43 5.44 12.85 -1.34
N LEU A 44 4.56 11.91 -0.99
CA LEU A 44 4.92 10.75 -0.17
C LEU A 44 5.94 9.84 -0.87
N MET A 45 5.84 9.66 -2.18
CA MET A 45 6.84 8.92 -2.96
C MET A 45 8.21 9.60 -2.90
N ILE A 46 8.26 10.93 -3.04
CA ILE A 46 9.52 11.68 -2.93
C ILE A 46 10.16 11.45 -1.56
N ILE A 47 9.38 11.55 -0.48
CA ILE A 47 9.85 11.29 0.89
C ILE A 47 10.39 9.87 1.02
N LEU A 48 9.68 8.86 0.49
CA LEU A 48 10.12 7.46 0.53
C LEU A 48 11.42 7.23 -0.22
N ILE A 49 11.59 7.85 -1.40
CA ILE A 49 12.82 7.75 -2.19
C ILE A 49 13.98 8.37 -1.42
N LEU A 50 13.79 9.56 -0.84
CA LEU A 50 14.82 10.23 -0.04
C LEU A 50 15.18 9.43 1.21
N ALA A 51 14.19 8.88 1.92
CA ALA A 51 14.41 8.02 3.08
C ALA A 51 15.17 6.74 2.70
N SER A 52 14.85 6.14 1.55
CA SER A 52 15.54 4.95 1.05
C SER A 52 16.97 5.27 0.63
N ALA A 53 17.20 6.41 -0.03
CA ALA A 53 18.53 6.88 -0.36
C ALA A 53 19.35 7.15 0.90
N ALA A 54 18.78 7.83 1.90
CA ALA A 54 19.43 8.07 3.18
C ALA A 54 19.78 6.73 3.87
N ARG A 55 18.86 5.76 3.88
CA ARG A 55 19.15 4.42 4.38
C ARG A 55 20.33 3.79 3.66
N PHE A 56 20.39 3.88 2.33
CA PHE A 56 21.46 3.26 1.54
C PHE A 56 22.84 3.91 1.74
N PHE A 57 22.88 5.25 1.92
CA PHE A 57 24.15 5.98 2.03
C PHE A 57 24.67 6.12 3.47
N PHE A 58 23.80 6.07 4.49
CA PHE A 58 24.18 6.34 5.88
C PHE A 58 24.11 5.12 6.82
N PHE A 59 23.48 4.02 6.43
CA PHE A 59 23.32 2.80 7.23
C PHE A 59 23.76 1.56 6.46
#